data_AF-A0A8T6LUJ9-F1
#
_entry.id   AF-A0A8T6LUJ9-F1
#
_cell.length_a   1.000
_cell.length_b   1.000
_cell.length_c   1.000
_cell.angle_alpha   90.00
_cell.angle_beta   90.00
_cell.angle_gamma   90.00
#
_symmetry.space_group_name_H-M   'P 1'
#
loop_
_entity.id
_entity.type
_entity.pdbx_description
1 polymer ?
#
loop_
_entity_poly.entity_id
_entity_poly.type
_entity_poly.pdbx_seq_one_letter_code
_entity_poly.pdbx_strand_id
1 'polypeptide(L)'
;AFTAAAVGNISSYVELNSSSFTINKQTSGVINVDYNASAGGYYEGNISLRSTGASPEEMNVSFAMDVTAFEVSIISPTQASPLNVTGGGNATIYATAAYGGATLTSGITWSANIGSSSCSALNSSYSSIWILVCTAPSIQDGTYYNLELIGN
;
A
#
# COMPACT_ATOMS: atom_id res chain seq x y z
N ALA A 1 20.50 30.20 -10.47
CA ALA A 1 19.70 29.00 -10.77
C ALA A 1 19.04 28.56 -9.48
N PHE A 2 17.79 28.10 -9.54
CA PHE A 2 17.09 27.57 -8.39
C PHE A 2 17.34 26.07 -8.29
N THR A 3 17.41 25.57 -7.07
CA THR A 3 17.47 24.14 -6.76
C THR A 3 16.33 23.78 -5.82
N ALA A 4 15.79 22.58 -5.98
CA ALA A 4 14.71 22.06 -5.16
C ALA A 4 15.05 20.66 -4.66
N ALA A 5 14.73 20.40 -3.39
CA ALA A 5 14.93 19.10 -2.78
C ALA A 5 13.85 18.81 -1.74
N ALA A 6 13.39 17.56 -1.67
CA ALA A 6 12.60 17.05 -0.55
C ALA A 6 13.54 16.74 0.62
N VAL A 7 13.24 17.29 1.80
CA VAL A 7 14.07 17.18 3.02
C VAL A 7 13.19 16.72 4.17
N GLY A 8 13.71 15.80 5.00
CA GLY A 8 12.98 15.20 6.12
C GLY A 8 12.60 13.75 5.83
N ASN A 9 11.57 13.23 6.51
CA ASN A 9 11.17 11.83 6.36
C ASN A 9 10.41 11.56 5.03
N ILE A 10 10.01 12.62 4.31
CA ILE A 10 9.33 12.54 3.01
C ILE A 10 10.29 12.25 1.84
N SER A 11 11.61 12.39 2.04
CA SER A 11 12.58 12.38 0.94
C SER A 11 12.61 11.07 0.14
N SER A 12 12.19 9.96 0.75
CA SER A 12 12.12 8.65 0.10
C SER A 12 10.78 8.40 -0.61
N TYR A 13 9.79 9.26 -0.41
CA TYR A 13 8.41 9.09 -0.87
C TYR A 13 7.97 10.20 -1.83
N VAL A 14 8.79 11.24 -1.99
CA VAL A 14 8.50 12.40 -2.81
C VAL A 14 9.55 12.54 -3.89
N GLU A 15 9.09 12.63 -5.13
CA GLU A 15 9.90 12.91 -6.30
C GLU A 15 9.52 14.27 -6.89
N LEU A 16 10.54 15.04 -7.27
CA LEU A 16 10.36 16.33 -7.93
C LEU A 16 10.64 16.15 -9.41
N ASN A 17 9.76 16.67 -10.27
CA ASN A 17 9.95 16.61 -11.72
C ASN A 17 11.23 17.33 -12.20
N SER A 18 11.76 18.24 -11.40
CA SER A 18 13.09 18.81 -11.56
C SER A 18 13.69 19.27 -10.23
N SER A 19 14.96 18.95 -10.01
CA SER A 19 15.75 19.43 -8.88
C SER A 19 16.53 20.72 -9.18
N SER A 20 16.55 21.19 -10.44
CA SER A 20 17.21 22.44 -10.82
C SER A 20 16.53 23.15 -11.99
N PHE A 21 16.36 24.47 -11.91
CA PHE A 21 15.65 25.24 -12.93
C PHE A 21 16.04 26.72 -12.93
N THR A 22 15.68 27.42 -14.00
CA THR A 22 15.90 28.87 -14.15
C THR A 22 14.56 29.55 -14.35
N ILE A 23 14.30 30.59 -13.55
CA ILE A 23 13.12 31.44 -13.67
C ILE A 23 13.57 32.79 -14.21
N ASN A 24 12.95 33.26 -15.29
CA ASN A 24 13.24 34.57 -15.85
C ASN A 24 12.65 35.69 -14.98
N LYS A 25 13.22 36.88 -15.06
CA LYS A 25 12.71 38.05 -14.31
C LYS A 25 11.23 38.27 -14.65
N GLN A 26 10.44 38.56 -13.62
CA GLN A 26 8.98 38.82 -13.73
C GLN A 26 8.18 37.63 -14.30
N THR A 27 8.65 36.40 -14.09
CA THR A 27 7.92 35.18 -14.46
C THR A 27 7.76 34.24 -13.26
N SER A 28 6.84 33.29 -13.37
CA SER A 28 6.60 32.25 -12.37
C SER A 28 6.94 30.87 -12.96
N GLY A 29 7.44 29.98 -12.12
CA GLY A 29 7.66 28.57 -12.44
C GLY A 29 6.79 27.66 -11.55
N VAL A 30 6.59 26.43 -12.00
CA VAL A 30 5.87 25.39 -11.24
C VAL A 30 6.78 24.18 -11.11
N ILE A 31 6.83 23.61 -9.91
CA ILE A 31 7.47 22.33 -9.63
C ILE A 31 6.33 21.36 -9.32
N ASN A 32 6.30 20.24 -10.03
CA ASN A 32 5.36 19.18 -9.74
C ASN A 32 6.00 18.24 -8.71
N VAL A 33 5.18 17.87 -7.73
CA VAL A 33 5.58 16.98 -6.62
C VAL A 33 4.80 15.70 -6.80
N ASP A 34 5.49 14.64 -7.20
CA ASP A 34 4.94 13.30 -7.28
C ASP A 34 5.23 12.58 -5.95
N TYR A 35 4.29 11.79 -5.45
CA TYR A 35 4.46 11.09 -4.19
C TYR A 35 3.93 9.67 -4.25
N ASN A 36 4.61 8.74 -3.56
CA ASN A 36 4.22 7.35 -3.46
C ASN A 36 4.59 6.79 -2.09
N ALA A 37 3.59 6.49 -1.27
CA ALA A 37 3.75 5.85 0.02
C ALA A 37 2.76 4.70 0.14
N SER A 38 3.28 3.49 0.35
CA SER A 38 2.48 2.26 0.46
C SER A 38 2.20 1.84 1.91
N ALA A 39 3.02 2.31 2.85
CA ALA A 39 2.83 2.05 4.27
C ALA A 39 2.00 3.18 4.90
N GLY A 40 0.99 2.80 5.68
CA GLY A 40 0.23 3.78 6.44
C GLY A 40 1.09 4.47 7.50
N GLY A 41 0.80 5.75 7.73
CA GLY A 41 1.54 6.58 8.65
C GLY A 41 1.50 8.06 8.27
N TYR A 42 2.05 8.87 9.17
CA TYR A 42 2.21 10.30 8.98
C TYR A 42 3.63 10.61 8.52
N TYR A 43 3.74 11.28 7.38
CA TYR A 43 5.00 11.72 6.78
C TYR A 43 5.00 13.25 6.72
N GLU A 44 6.06 13.88 7.20
CA GLU A 44 6.20 15.33 7.28
C GLU A 44 7.63 15.76 6.95
N GLY A 45 7.73 16.74 6.09
CA GLY A 45 9.00 17.37 5.76
C GLY A 45 8.81 18.66 5.02
N ASN A 46 9.87 19.07 4.33
CA ASN A 46 9.85 20.31 3.57
C ASN A 46 10.35 20.08 2.15
N ILE A 47 9.76 20.79 1.20
CA ILE A 47 10.41 21.06 -0.08
C ILE A 47 11.25 22.33 0.11
N SER A 48 12.57 22.15 0.10
CA SER A 48 13.54 23.24 0.19
C SER A 48 13.82 23.79 -1.19
N LEU A 49 13.66 25.10 -1.36
CA LEU A 49 13.95 25.87 -2.55
C LEU A 49 15.13 26.79 -2.27
N ARG A 50 16.21 26.66 -3.03
CA ARG A 50 17.45 27.44 -2.82
C ARG A 50 17.88 28.16 -4.07
N SER A 51 18.30 29.41 -3.93
CA SER A 51 18.88 30.22 -5.01
C SER A 51 19.91 31.20 -4.46
N THR A 52 21.16 31.03 -4.84
CA THR A 52 22.27 31.91 -4.42
C THR A 52 22.04 33.34 -4.90
N GLY A 53 22.12 34.31 -3.99
CA GLY A 53 21.90 35.73 -4.29
C GLY A 53 20.43 36.15 -4.39
N ALA A 54 19.48 35.28 -4.05
CA ALA A 54 18.08 35.67 -3.84
C ALA A 54 17.87 36.20 -2.40
N SER A 55 16.74 36.86 -2.15
CA SER A 55 16.33 37.27 -0.80
C SER A 55 14.88 36.87 -0.56
N PRO A 56 14.60 35.82 0.24
CA PRO A 56 15.57 34.97 0.94
C PRO A 56 16.32 34.00 -0.02
N GLU A 57 17.51 33.56 0.39
CA GLU A 57 18.31 32.59 -0.39
C GLU A 57 17.74 31.16 -0.32
N GLU A 58 16.97 30.88 0.73
CA GLU A 58 16.29 29.60 0.95
C GLU A 58 14.85 29.84 1.42
N MET A 59 13.93 29.06 0.85
CA MET A 59 12.54 28.98 1.30
C MET A 59 12.17 27.52 1.46
N ASN A 60 11.43 27.23 2.53
CA ASN A 60 10.92 25.90 2.80
C ASN A 60 9.40 25.91 2.71
N VAL A 61 8.86 24.97 1.95
CA VAL A 61 7.42 24.70 1.88
C VAL A 61 7.15 23.43 2.65
N SER A 62 6.39 23.53 3.74
CA SER A 62 6.00 22.37 4.53
C SER A 62 5.07 21.46 3.73
N PHE A 63 5.34 20.17 3.79
CA PHE A 63 4.62 19.14 3.08
C PHE A 63 4.34 17.99 4.05
N ALA A 64 3.08 17.63 4.18
CA ALA A 64 2.64 16.56 5.06
C ALA A 64 1.69 15.63 4.31
N MET A 65 1.86 14.33 4.53
CA MET A 65 0.99 13.27 4.01
C MET A 65 0.52 12.40 5.17
N ASP A 66 -0.78 12.21 5.26
CA ASP A 66 -1.40 11.22 6.13
C ASP A 66 -1.87 10.05 5.25
N VAL A 67 -1.17 8.92 5.36
CA VAL A 67 -1.43 7.73 4.55
C VAL A 67 -2.17 6.73 5.42
N THR A 68 -3.38 6.40 5.02
CA THR A 68 -4.19 5.42 5.74
C THR A 68 -3.85 4.01 5.27
N ALA A 69 -3.40 3.14 6.18
CA ALA A 69 -3.14 1.74 5.85
C ALA A 69 -4.44 0.97 5.58
N PHE A 70 -4.44 0.17 4.52
CA PHE A 70 -5.37 -0.94 4.33
C PHE A 70 -4.64 -2.23 4.69
N GLU A 71 -5.19 -2.98 5.66
CA GLU A 71 -4.55 -4.18 6.20
C GLU A 71 -5.47 -5.38 6.08
N VAL A 72 -4.92 -6.50 5.62
CA VAL A 72 -5.59 -7.80 5.59
C VAL A 72 -4.77 -8.77 6.43
N SER A 73 -5.44 -9.54 7.28
CA SER A 73 -4.79 -10.55 8.11
C SER A 73 -5.58 -11.85 8.13
N ILE A 74 -4.90 -12.96 7.84
CA ILE A 74 -5.48 -14.30 7.96
C ILE A 74 -5.44 -14.70 9.43
N ILE A 75 -6.61 -14.99 10.00
CA ILE A 75 -6.77 -15.53 11.34
C ILE A 75 -6.64 -17.06 11.32
N SER A 76 -7.20 -17.70 10.28
CA SER A 76 -7.08 -19.14 10.06
C SER A 76 -7.26 -19.45 8.57
N PRO A 77 -6.51 -20.40 7.99
CA PRO A 77 -5.54 -21.30 8.64
C PRO A 77 -4.23 -20.61 9.05
N THR A 78 -3.47 -21.25 9.95
CA THR A 78 -2.14 -20.80 10.39
C THR A 78 -1.10 -21.90 10.22
N GLN A 79 0.19 -21.59 10.36
CA GLN A 79 1.24 -22.62 10.31
C GLN A 79 1.08 -23.69 11.41
N ALA A 80 0.56 -23.31 12.59
CA ALA A 80 0.32 -24.23 13.70
C ALA A 80 -0.95 -25.10 13.50
N SER A 81 -1.88 -24.63 12.67
CA SER A 81 -3.12 -25.33 12.33
C SER A 81 -3.40 -25.17 10.83
N PRO A 82 -2.67 -25.89 9.97
CA PRO A 82 -2.78 -25.74 8.52
C PRO A 82 -4.12 -26.29 8.02
N LEU A 83 -4.59 -25.74 6.90
CA LEU A 83 -5.75 -26.25 6.19
C LEU A 83 -5.34 -27.43 5.31
N ASN A 84 -6.01 -28.58 5.48
CA ASN A 84 -5.88 -29.71 4.57
C ASN A 84 -6.93 -29.61 3.46
N VAL A 85 -6.51 -29.25 2.25
CA VAL A 85 -7.39 -29.13 1.09
C VAL A 85 -6.79 -29.83 -0.13
N THR A 86 -7.61 -30.58 -0.86
CA THR A 86 -7.24 -31.19 -2.13
C THR A 86 -7.59 -30.26 -3.30
N GLY A 87 -6.92 -30.42 -4.45
CA GLY A 87 -7.30 -29.69 -5.66
C GLY A 87 -8.77 -29.88 -6.00
N GLY A 88 -9.48 -28.77 -6.28
CA GLY A 88 -10.93 -28.75 -6.51
C GLY A 88 -11.79 -28.79 -5.23
N GLY A 89 -11.18 -28.94 -4.05
CA GLY A 89 -11.87 -28.89 -2.77
C GLY A 89 -12.13 -27.46 -2.28
N ASN A 90 -12.98 -27.31 -1.27
CA ASN A 90 -13.26 -26.01 -0.68
C ASN A 90 -12.20 -25.66 0.39
N ALA A 91 -11.61 -24.48 0.26
CA ALA A 91 -10.76 -23.86 1.25
C ALA A 91 -11.53 -22.75 1.99
N THR A 92 -11.68 -22.91 3.30
CA THR A 92 -12.29 -21.89 4.17
C THR A 92 -11.20 -21.09 4.86
N ILE A 93 -11.26 -19.77 4.71
CA ILE A 93 -10.32 -18.81 5.24
C ILE A 93 -11.07 -17.84 6.13
N TYR A 94 -10.54 -17.61 7.32
CA TYR A 94 -11.04 -16.62 8.27
C TYR A 94 -10.06 -15.46 8.32
N ALA A 95 -10.54 -14.25 8.13
CA ALA A 95 -9.68 -13.07 8.03
C ALA A 95 -10.29 -11.82 8.64
N THR A 96 -9.44 -10.83 8.91
CA THR A 96 -9.83 -9.45 9.21
C THR A 96 -9.32 -8.52 8.12
N ALA A 97 -10.06 -7.45 7.89
CA ALA A 97 -9.62 -6.32 7.11
C ALA A 97 -9.84 -5.03 7.90
N ALA A 98 -8.92 -4.09 7.80
CA ALA A 98 -9.01 -2.80 8.44
C ALA A 98 -8.52 -1.68 7.52
N TYR A 99 -9.11 -0.50 7.66
CA TYR A 99 -8.66 0.72 7.01
C TYR A 99 -8.47 1.81 8.06
N GLY A 100 -7.24 2.28 8.24
CA GLY A 100 -6.91 3.26 9.28
C GLY A 100 -7.20 2.78 10.70
N GLY A 101 -7.06 1.47 10.93
CA GLY A 101 -7.38 0.83 12.20
C GLY A 101 -8.87 0.55 12.42
N ALA A 102 -9.77 1.01 11.56
CA ALA A 102 -11.19 0.69 11.62
C ALA A 102 -11.47 -0.62 10.86
N THR A 103 -12.13 -1.58 11.51
CA THR A 103 -12.53 -2.84 10.88
C THR A 103 -13.46 -2.60 9.71
N LEU A 104 -13.14 -3.18 8.55
CA LEU A 104 -13.99 -3.16 7.38
C LEU A 104 -14.92 -4.37 7.37
N THR A 105 -16.21 -4.10 7.20
CA THR A 105 -17.28 -5.12 7.25
C THR A 105 -18.00 -5.30 5.91
N SER A 106 -17.69 -4.45 4.92
CA SER A 106 -18.28 -4.46 3.58
C SER A 106 -17.36 -3.74 2.58
N GLY A 107 -17.67 -3.85 1.29
CA GLY A 107 -16.98 -3.11 0.23
C GLY A 107 -15.59 -3.62 -0.15
N ILE A 108 -15.22 -4.84 0.27
CA ILE A 108 -13.92 -5.45 -0.04
C ILE A 108 -14.10 -6.49 -1.13
N THR A 109 -13.25 -6.42 -2.14
CA THR A 109 -13.08 -7.46 -3.15
C THR A 109 -11.91 -8.34 -2.77
N TRP A 110 -12.16 -9.64 -2.64
CA TRP A 110 -11.19 -10.61 -2.15
C TRP A 110 -10.62 -11.48 -3.27
N SER A 111 -9.33 -11.76 -3.20
CA SER A 111 -8.67 -12.82 -3.96
C SER A 111 -7.76 -13.63 -3.04
N ALA A 112 -7.62 -14.93 -3.33
CA ALA A 112 -6.78 -15.84 -2.57
C ALA A 112 -5.92 -16.66 -3.51
N ASN A 113 -4.68 -16.93 -3.13
CA ASN A 113 -3.76 -17.79 -3.86
C ASN A 113 -3.26 -18.91 -2.94
N ILE A 114 -3.19 -20.14 -3.47
CA ILE A 114 -2.56 -21.28 -2.82
C ILE A 114 -1.32 -21.64 -3.64
N GLY A 115 -0.13 -21.44 -3.06
CA GLY A 115 1.13 -21.44 -3.79
C GLY A 115 1.16 -20.30 -4.81
N SER A 116 1.41 -20.62 -6.07
CA SER A 116 1.42 -19.65 -7.18
C SER A 116 0.09 -19.59 -7.95
N SER A 117 -0.94 -20.30 -7.49
CA SER A 117 -2.19 -20.49 -8.25
C SER A 117 -3.37 -19.84 -7.52
N SER A 118 -4.18 -19.10 -8.27
CA SER A 118 -5.37 -18.46 -7.71
C SER A 118 -6.49 -19.46 -7.41
N CYS A 119 -7.13 -19.24 -6.26
CA CYS A 119 -8.37 -19.88 -5.90
C CYS A 119 -9.49 -19.44 -6.86
N SER A 120 -10.44 -20.33 -7.16
CA SER A 120 -11.60 -20.03 -8.00
C SER A 120 -12.88 -19.95 -7.18
N ALA A 121 -13.94 -19.33 -7.73
CA ALA A 121 -15.25 -19.24 -7.09
C ALA A 121 -15.22 -18.72 -5.63
N LEU A 122 -14.36 -17.72 -5.37
CA LEU A 122 -14.24 -17.15 -4.05
C LEU A 122 -15.53 -16.42 -3.68
N ASN A 123 -16.16 -16.87 -2.60
CA ASN A 123 -17.30 -16.24 -1.97
C ASN A 123 -16.89 -15.75 -0.59
N SER A 124 -17.35 -14.57 -0.21
CA SER A 124 -17.06 -13.96 1.10
C SER A 124 -18.34 -13.54 1.79
N SER A 125 -18.38 -13.73 3.11
CA SER A 125 -19.42 -13.16 3.97
C SER A 125 -18.81 -12.61 5.25
N TYR A 126 -19.50 -11.65 5.86
CA TYR A 126 -19.09 -11.05 7.12
C TYR A 126 -20.15 -11.31 8.20
N SER A 127 -19.72 -11.72 9.38
CA SER A 127 -20.60 -11.86 10.57
C SER A 127 -19.98 -11.14 11.76
N SER A 128 -18.81 -11.59 12.19
CA SER A 128 -17.90 -10.92 13.15
C SER A 128 -16.45 -10.94 12.67
N ILE A 129 -16.20 -11.73 11.65
CA ILE A 129 -14.94 -12.01 10.97
C ILE A 129 -15.29 -12.23 9.50
N TRP A 130 -14.36 -11.97 8.58
CA TRP A 130 -14.55 -12.36 7.19
C TRP A 130 -14.41 -13.88 7.08
N ILE A 131 -15.42 -14.50 6.47
CA ILE A 131 -15.45 -15.92 6.15
C ILE A 131 -15.41 -16.01 4.64
N LEU A 132 -14.27 -16.47 4.11
CA LEU A 132 -14.05 -16.66 2.69
C LEU A 132 -14.01 -18.14 2.38
N VAL A 133 -14.71 -18.56 1.33
CA VAL A 133 -14.71 -19.92 0.82
C VAL A 133 -14.36 -19.88 -0.64
N CYS A 134 -13.28 -20.55 -1.03
CA CYS A 134 -12.86 -20.67 -2.43
C CYS A 134 -12.58 -22.12 -2.80
N THR A 135 -12.68 -22.41 -4.08
CA THR A 135 -12.27 -23.71 -4.63
C THR A 135 -10.77 -23.70 -4.87
N ALA A 136 -10.05 -24.57 -4.17
CA ALA A 136 -8.61 -24.71 -4.27
C ALA A 136 -8.21 -25.10 -5.70
N PRO A 137 -7.14 -24.49 -6.25
CA PRO A 137 -6.65 -24.85 -7.57
C PRO A 137 -6.12 -26.29 -7.59
N SER A 138 -5.98 -26.87 -8.78
CA SER A 138 -5.29 -28.15 -8.96
C SER A 138 -3.82 -28.00 -8.58
N ILE A 139 -3.49 -28.39 -7.35
CA ILE A 139 -2.13 -28.44 -6.81
C ILE A 139 -1.56 -29.83 -7.05
N GLN A 140 -0.34 -29.87 -7.61
CA GLN A 140 0.15 -31.04 -8.31
C GLN A 140 0.74 -32.13 -7.40
N ASP A 141 1.16 -31.83 -6.17
CA ASP A 141 1.76 -32.85 -5.27
C ASP A 141 1.69 -32.50 -3.77
N GLY A 142 1.66 -33.54 -2.92
CA GLY A 142 1.43 -33.50 -1.46
C GLY A 142 2.50 -32.81 -0.61
N THR A 143 2.75 -31.53 -0.88
CA THR A 143 3.62 -30.62 -0.10
C THR A 143 2.81 -29.51 0.57
N TYR A 144 3.45 -28.78 1.49
CA TYR A 144 2.88 -27.59 2.11
C TYR A 144 2.98 -26.41 1.15
N TYR A 145 1.88 -25.67 0.98
CA TYR A 145 1.81 -24.46 0.16
C TYR A 145 1.50 -23.23 1.00
N ASN A 146 2.04 -22.08 0.61
CA ASN A 146 1.68 -20.81 1.22
C ASN A 146 0.27 -20.39 0.79
N LEU A 147 -0.52 -19.92 1.75
CA LEU A 147 -1.79 -19.25 1.48
C LEU A 147 -1.55 -17.73 1.51
N GLU A 148 -1.94 -17.07 0.43
CA GLU A 148 -1.95 -15.62 0.32
C GLU A 148 -3.40 -15.15 0.17
N LEU A 149 -3.76 -14.09 0.90
CA LEU A 149 -5.08 -13.46 0.83
C LEU A 149 -4.89 -11.97 0.56
N ILE A 150 -5.60 -11.46 -0.44
CA ILE A 150 -5.53 -10.08 -0.88
C ILE A 150 -6.95 -9.50 -0.82
N GLY A 151 -7.08 -8.31 -0.23
CA GLY A 151 -8.30 -7.51 -0.25
C GLY A 151 -8.02 -6.19 -0.98
N ASN A 152 -9.02 -5.69 -1.71
CA ASN A 152 -9.00 -4.37 -2.35
C ASN A 152 -10.34 -3.66 -2.15
#